data_AF-A0A382EAL4-F1
#
_entry.id   AF-A0A382EAL4-F1
#
_cell.length_a   1.000
_cell.length_b   1.000
_cell.length_c   1.000
_cell.angle_alpha   90.00
_cell.angle_beta   90.00
_cell.angle_gamma   90.00
#
_symmetry.space_group_name_H-M   'P 1'
#
loop_
_entity.id
_entity.type
_entity.pdbx_description
1 polymer ?
#
loop_
_entity_poly.entity_id
_entity_poly.type
_entity_poly.pdbx_seq_one_letter_code
_entity_poly.pdbx_strand_id
1 'polypeptide(L)'
;MVKCKIPVNKTEELVIVSHKKMVTIAKYDGDERIEVQLKDIDPVINTLMFLERVQWRIDKEYRDKPIKVKIPVNKTEELVFVLQHEGMLNIEKYESDQRIEVREKDLPRIIDSFIFVNEQENKYPK
;
A
#
# COMPACT_ATOMS: atom_id res chain seq x y z
N MET A 1 -8.03 -10.83 -13.64
CA MET A 1 -6.96 -9.83 -13.80
C MET A 1 -7.58 -8.47 -13.78
N VAL A 2 -7.39 -7.77 -12.67
CA VAL A 2 -7.76 -6.37 -12.48
C VAL A 2 -6.46 -5.57 -12.46
N LYS A 3 -6.44 -4.40 -13.10
CA LYS A 3 -5.27 -3.53 -13.15
C LYS A 3 -5.71 -2.08 -12.97
N CYS A 4 -5.19 -1.44 -11.92
CA CYS A 4 -5.36 -0.03 -11.64
C CYS A 4 -4.02 0.68 -11.88
N LYS A 5 -4.07 1.82 -12.57
CA LYS A 5 -2.93 2.73 -12.73
C LYS A 5 -3.23 4.02 -12.01
N ILE A 6 -2.28 4.47 -11.19
CA ILE A 6 -2.41 5.64 -10.35
C ILE A 6 -1.25 6.57 -10.72
N PRO A 7 -1.51 7.70 -11.40
CA PRO A 7 -0.47 8.69 -11.63
C PRO A 7 -0.12 9.35 -10.29
N VAL A 8 1.12 9.14 -9.83
CA VAL A 8 1.64 9.72 -8.57
C VAL A 8 2.37 11.05 -8.82
N ASN A 9 2.96 11.22 -10.01
CA ASN A 9 3.43 12.51 -10.51
C ASN A 9 3.47 12.51 -12.06
N LYS A 10 4.16 13.49 -12.66
CA LYS A 10 4.23 13.65 -14.13
C LYS A 10 5.01 12.52 -14.82
N THR A 11 5.88 11.83 -14.10
CA THR A 11 6.85 10.87 -14.66
C THR A 11 6.72 9.48 -14.05
N GLU A 12 6.00 9.33 -12.94
CA GLU A 12 5.82 8.07 -12.23
C GLU A 12 4.34 7.69 -12.12
N GLU A 13 4.06 6.43 -12.42
CA GLU A 13 2.78 5.78 -12.18
C GLU A 13 2.98 4.63 -11.18
N LEU A 14 2.06 4.49 -10.24
CA LEU A 14 1.92 3.31 -9.40
C LEU A 14 0.88 2.37 -10.03
N VAL A 15 1.17 1.09 -10.06
CA VAL A 15 0.31 0.07 -10.66
C VAL A 15 -0.07 -0.95 -9.61
N ILE A 16 -1.37 -1.17 -9.47
CA ILE A 16 -1.92 -2.26 -8.65
C ILE A 16 -2.50 -3.30 -9.60
N VAL A 17 -1.98 -4.52 -9.56
CA VAL A 17 -2.42 -5.63 -10.41
C VAL A 17 -2.89 -6.77 -9.53
N SER A 18 -4.12 -7.22 -9.72
CA SER A 18 -4.58 -8.50 -9.18
C SER A 18 -4.53 -9.58 -10.25
N HIS A 19 -3.82 -10.67 -9.97
CA HIS A 19 -3.70 -11.82 -10.85
C HIS A 19 -3.34 -13.08 -10.07
N LYS A 20 -3.98 -14.21 -10.38
CA LYS A 20 -3.70 -15.52 -9.76
C LYS A 20 -3.70 -15.49 -8.21
N LYS A 21 -4.69 -14.83 -7.60
CA LYS A 21 -4.83 -14.67 -6.14
C LYS A 21 -3.70 -13.87 -5.47
N MET A 22 -2.92 -13.14 -6.26
CA MET A 22 -1.91 -12.20 -5.79
C MET A 22 -2.29 -10.78 -6.18
N VAL A 23 -2.00 -9.83 -5.30
CA VAL A 23 -2.06 -8.41 -5.57
C VAL A 23 -0.64 -7.87 -5.55
N THR A 24 -0.22 -7.28 -6.67
CA THR A 24 1.09 -6.67 -6.84
C THR A 24 0.94 -5.16 -6.87
N ILE A 25 1.76 -4.47 -6.09
CA ILE A 25 1.93 -3.03 -6.12
C ILE A 25 3.31 -2.77 -6.71
N ALA A 26 3.42 -1.95 -7.76
CA ALA A 26 4.70 -1.65 -8.39
C ALA A 26 4.74 -0.22 -8.93
N LYS A 27 5.94 0.37 -9.03
CA LYS A 27 6.15 1.57 -9.85
C LYS A 27 6.30 1.15 -11.32
N TYR A 28 5.67 1.87 -12.25
CA TYR A 28 5.46 1.43 -13.64
C TYR A 28 6.72 1.30 -14.52
N ASP A 29 7.91 1.58 -13.99
CA ASP A 29 9.20 1.38 -14.67
C ASP A 29 10.34 1.00 -13.70
N GLY A 30 9.99 0.59 -12.47
CA GLY A 30 10.96 0.26 -11.43
C GLY A 30 10.94 -1.23 -11.06
N ASP A 31 12.08 -1.72 -10.54
CA ASP A 31 12.16 -3.05 -9.92
C ASP A 31 11.45 -3.10 -8.55
N GLU A 32 11.05 -1.94 -8.03
CA GLU A 32 10.32 -1.76 -6.78
C GLU A 32 8.89 -2.31 -6.88
N ARG A 33 8.67 -3.46 -6.23
CA ARG A 33 7.35 -4.08 -6.12
C ARG A 33 7.15 -4.78 -4.79
N ILE A 34 5.87 -4.90 -4.40
CA ILE A 34 5.40 -5.71 -3.29
C ILE A 34 4.30 -6.62 -3.79
N GLU A 35 4.36 -7.88 -3.39
CA GLU A 35 3.36 -8.89 -3.75
C GLU A 35 2.69 -9.43 -2.47
N VAL A 36 1.38 -9.30 -2.37
CA VAL A 36 0.58 -9.83 -1.26
C VAL A 36 -0.45 -10.83 -1.76
N GLN A 37 -0.86 -11.79 -0.94
CA GLN A 37 -1.98 -12.64 -1.32
C GLN A 37 -3.28 -11.84 -1.24
N LEU A 38 -4.19 -12.09 -2.18
CA LEU A 38 -5.47 -11.40 -2.25
C LEU A 38 -6.29 -11.54 -0.96
N LYS A 39 -6.21 -12.68 -0.28
CA LYS A 39 -6.92 -12.92 0.99
C LYS A 39 -6.45 -12.02 2.15
N ASP A 40 -5.25 -11.44 2.02
CA ASP A 40 -4.60 -10.62 3.03
C ASP A 40 -4.69 -9.12 2.68
N ILE A 41 -5.49 -8.76 1.66
CA ILE A 41 -5.67 -7.38 1.19
C ILE A 41 -6.45 -6.51 2.18
N ASP A 42 -7.40 -7.08 2.94
CA ASP A 42 -8.23 -6.35 3.90
C ASP A 42 -7.38 -5.73 5.04
N PRO A 43 -6.46 -6.48 5.69
CA PRO A 43 -5.48 -5.89 6.60
C PRO A 43 -4.69 -4.73 5.99
N VAL A 44 -4.25 -4.86 4.74
CA VAL A 44 -3.50 -3.81 4.04
C VAL A 44 -4.34 -2.54 3.87
N ILE A 45 -5.59 -2.68 3.40
CA ILE A 45 -6.53 -1.55 3.25
C ILE A 45 -6.75 -0.86 4.59
N ASN A 46 -7.03 -1.63 5.65
CA ASN A 46 -7.28 -1.09 6.98
C ASN A 46 -6.06 -0.34 7.53
N THR A 47 -4.85 -0.84 7.32
CA THR A 47 -3.62 -0.16 7.72
C THR A 47 -3.41 1.14 6.95
N LEU A 48 -3.64 1.14 5.64
CA LEU A 48 -3.53 2.36 4.83
C LEU A 48 -4.56 3.41 5.27
N MET A 49 -5.82 3.02 5.52
CA MET A 49 -6.85 3.91 6.05
C MET A 49 -6.51 4.43 7.44
N PHE A 50 -5.92 3.60 8.31
CA PHE A 50 -5.44 4.04 9.61
C PHE A 50 -4.35 5.10 9.47
N LEU A 51 -3.36 4.88 8.61
CA LEU A 51 -2.27 5.83 8.38
C LEU A 51 -2.77 7.15 7.81
N GLU A 52 -3.68 7.12 6.84
CA GLU A 52 -4.34 8.31 6.27
C GLU A 52 -5.10 9.10 7.35
N ARG A 53 -5.81 8.42 8.27
CA ARG A 53 -6.54 9.08 9.35
C ARG A 53 -5.65 9.64 10.47
N VAL A 54 -4.59 8.91 10.82
CA VAL A 54 -3.71 9.27 11.93
C VAL A 54 -2.77 10.43 11.56
N GLN A 55 -2.46 10.60 10.28
CA GLN A 55 -1.80 11.81 9.75
C GLN A 55 -2.40 13.10 10.33
N TRP A 56 -3.72 13.25 10.23
CA TRP A 56 -4.45 14.45 10.68
C TRP A 56 -4.25 14.79 12.16
N ARG A 57 -3.91 13.79 12.98
CA ARG A 57 -3.64 13.96 14.41
C ARG A 57 -2.16 14.26 14.69
N ILE A 58 -1.24 13.77 13.85
CA ILE A 58 0.21 13.90 14.05
C ILE A 58 0.74 15.26 13.65
N ASP A 59 0.25 15.85 12.55
CA ASP A 59 0.60 17.22 12.13
C ASP A 59 0.37 18.27 13.24
N LYS A 60 -0.48 17.95 14.22
CA LYS A 60 -0.81 18.80 15.37
C LYS A 60 -0.02 18.51 16.64
N GLU A 61 0.45 17.27 16.87
CA GLU A 61 0.89 16.83 18.21
C GLU A 61 2.26 16.11 18.25
N TYR A 62 2.75 15.50 17.16
CA TYR A 62 3.95 14.65 17.18
C TYR A 62 4.89 14.99 16.02
N ARG A 63 5.71 16.04 16.17
CA ARG A 63 6.44 16.61 15.03
C ARG A 63 7.59 15.81 14.43
N ASP A 64 8.16 14.81 15.11
CA ASP A 64 9.49 14.32 14.69
C ASP A 64 9.68 12.80 14.66
N LYS A 65 8.61 11.99 14.81
CA LYS A 65 8.75 10.52 14.87
C LYS A 65 8.00 9.81 13.75
N PRO A 66 8.65 8.89 13.01
CA PRO A 66 7.96 8.08 12.02
C PRO A 66 6.96 7.14 12.70
N ILE A 67 5.80 6.92 12.07
CA ILE A 67 4.87 5.89 12.49
C ILE A 67 5.29 4.59 11.83
N LYS A 68 5.46 3.54 12.65
CA LYS A 68 5.73 2.20 12.16
C LYS A 68 4.56 1.29 12.50
N VAL A 69 3.94 0.70 11.49
CA VAL A 69 2.91 -0.33 11.64
C VAL A 69 3.42 -1.61 11.01
N LYS A 70 3.31 -2.71 11.74
CA LYS A 70 3.60 -4.05 11.22
C LYS A 70 2.32 -4.86 11.19
N ILE A 71 2.07 -5.54 10.08
CA ILE A 71 0.96 -6.47 9.95
C ILE A 71 1.44 -7.81 9.40
N PRO A 72 0.96 -8.94 9.92
CA PRO A 72 1.16 -10.23 9.29
C PRO A 72 0.30 -10.31 8.02
N VAL A 73 0.91 -10.64 6.88
CA VAL A 73 0.21 -10.87 5.60
C VAL A 73 0.24 -12.32 5.16
N ASN A 74 0.79 -13.22 5.98
CA ASN A 74 0.53 -14.66 6.03
C ASN A 74 1.28 -15.26 7.24
N LYS A 75 1.45 -16.59 7.28
CA LYS A 75 2.15 -17.27 8.38
C LYS A 75 3.66 -16.97 8.45
N THR A 76 4.25 -16.49 7.37
CA THR A 76 5.71 -16.37 7.20
C THR A 76 6.16 -14.98 6.76
N GLU A 77 5.23 -14.10 6.36
CA GLU A 77 5.52 -12.77 5.84
C GLU A 77 4.80 -11.70 6.66
N GLU A 78 5.54 -10.64 6.97
CA GLU A 78 5.01 -9.41 7.54
C GLU A 78 5.19 -8.27 6.53
N LEU A 79 4.21 -7.37 6.46
CA LEU A 79 4.40 -6.05 5.87
C LEU A 79 4.68 -5.03 6.95
N VAL A 80 5.61 -4.15 6.65
CA VAL A 80 5.98 -3.03 7.48
C VAL A 80 5.65 -1.75 6.73
N PHE A 81 4.91 -0.88 7.39
CA PHE A 81 4.52 0.43 6.90
C PHE A 81 5.22 1.47 7.76
N VAL A 82 6.01 2.34 7.13
CA VAL A 82 6.76 3.40 7.79
C VAL A 82 6.32 4.74 7.20
N LEU A 83 5.44 5.46 7.89
CA LEU A 83 5.03 6.80 7.51
C LEU A 83 6.02 7.80 8.12
N GLN A 84 6.80 8.44 7.26
CA GLN A 84 7.76 9.48 7.63
C GLN A 84 7.08 10.85 7.68
N HIS A 85 7.61 11.76 8.50
CA HIS A 85 7.07 13.12 8.64
C HIS A 85 7.12 13.92 7.33
N GLU A 86 8.05 13.61 6.42
CA GLU A 86 8.17 14.28 5.12
C GLU A 86 7.05 13.90 4.13
N GLY A 87 6.00 13.23 4.59
CA GLY A 87 4.86 12.83 3.77
C GLY A 87 5.20 11.68 2.82
N MET A 88 6.10 10.79 3.24
CA MET A 88 6.48 9.58 2.51
C MET A 88 6.08 8.35 3.31
N LEU A 89 5.34 7.44 2.68
CA LEU A 89 5.05 6.13 3.21
C LEU A 89 5.92 5.09 2.50
N ASN A 90 6.73 4.40 3.28
CA ASN A 90 7.43 3.21 2.82
C ASN A 90 6.63 1.98 3.22
N ILE A 91 6.34 1.13 2.25
CA ILE A 91 5.79 -0.20 2.47
C ILE A 91 6.92 -1.16 2.11
N GLU A 92 7.20 -2.13 2.97
CA GLU A 92 8.26 -3.11 2.77
C GLU A 92 7.81 -4.48 3.27
N LYS A 93 8.31 -5.55 2.64
CA LYS A 93 8.23 -6.89 3.23
C LYS A 93 9.35 -7.05 4.26
N TYR A 94 8.99 -7.56 5.44
CA TYR A 94 9.96 -7.83 6.50
C TYR A 94 11.03 -8.83 6.00
N GLU A 95 12.30 -8.50 6.25
CA GLU A 95 13.48 -9.28 5.79
C GLU A 95 13.53 -9.51 4.27
N SER A 96 13.02 -8.55 3.48
CA SER A 96 13.06 -8.58 2.01
C SER A 96 13.55 -7.24 1.44
N ASP A 97 14.16 -7.29 0.25
CA ASP A 97 14.48 -6.11 -0.54
C ASP A 97 13.23 -5.54 -1.27
N GLN A 98 12.08 -6.20 -1.16
CA GLN A 98 10.81 -5.73 -1.73
C GLN A 98 10.27 -4.56 -0.93
N ARG A 99 10.33 -3.37 -1.55
CA ARG A 99 9.79 -2.13 -1.01
C ARG A 99 9.12 -1.30 -2.10
N ILE A 100 8.19 -0.45 -1.67
CA ILE A 100 7.67 0.62 -2.49
C ILE A 100 7.51 1.87 -1.64
N GLU A 101 7.95 2.99 -2.19
CA GLU A 101 7.80 4.30 -1.55
C GLU A 101 6.69 5.06 -2.26
N VAL A 102 5.73 5.55 -1.50
CA VAL A 102 4.59 6.33 -2.00
C VAL A 102 4.46 7.62 -1.23
N ARG A 103 4.00 8.68 -1.89
CA ARG A 103 3.72 9.94 -1.21
C ARG A 103 2.41 9.81 -0.45
N GLU A 104 2.39 10.34 0.74
CA GLU A 104 1.23 10.37 1.63
C GLU A 104 -0.01 10.97 0.96
N LYS A 105 0.17 12.08 0.22
CA LYS A 105 -0.92 12.73 -0.52
C LYS A 105 -1.64 11.80 -1.53
N ASP A 106 -0.98 10.72 -1.95
CA ASP A 106 -1.51 9.77 -2.92
C ASP A 106 -2.21 8.58 -2.22
N LEU A 107 -2.13 8.47 -0.89
CA LEU A 107 -2.78 7.40 -0.10
C LEU A 107 -4.27 7.27 -0.35
N PRO A 108 -5.09 8.35 -0.42
CA PRO A 108 -6.51 8.19 -0.69
C PRO A 108 -6.78 7.42 -1.99
N ARG A 109 -6.04 7.75 -3.07
CA ARG A 109 -6.19 7.09 -4.37
C ARG A 109 -5.70 5.65 -4.36
N ILE A 110 -4.65 5.38 -3.60
CA ILE A 110 -4.12 4.04 -3.39
C ILE A 110 -5.15 3.17 -2.65
N ILE A 111 -5.72 3.69 -1.55
CA ILE A 111 -6.77 3.03 -0.77
C ILE A 111 -7.97 2.71 -1.67
N ASP A 112 -8.48 3.70 -2.41
CA ASP A 112 -9.61 3.50 -3.33
C ASP A 112 -9.31 2.41 -4.38
N SER A 113 -8.08 2.38 -4.90
CA SER A 113 -7.66 1.37 -5.88
C SER A 113 -7.58 -0.02 -5.27
N PHE A 114 -7.14 -0.15 -4.02
CA PHE A 114 -7.18 -1.42 -3.29
C PHE A 114 -8.60 -1.88 -3.01
N ILE A 115 -9.48 -0.99 -2.56
CA ILE A 115 -10.90 -1.29 -2.33
C ILE A 115 -11.53 -1.77 -3.64
N PHE A 116 -11.30 -1.05 -4.74
CA PHE A 116 -11.79 -1.46 -6.05
C PHE A 116 -11.29 -2.86 -6.44
N VAL A 117 -9.98 -3.12 -6.32
CA VAL A 117 -9.40 -4.44 -6.62
C VAL A 117 -10.03 -5.53 -5.74
N ASN A 118 -10.17 -5.27 -4.45
CA ASN A 118 -10.77 -6.19 -3.49
C ASN A 118 -12.23 -6.52 -3.88
N GLU A 119 -13.02 -5.50 -4.18
CA GLU A 119 -14.41 -5.66 -4.61
C GLU A 119 -14.51 -6.44 -5.93
N GLN A 120 -13.69 -6.12 -6.93
CA GLN A 120 -13.72 -6.82 -8.21
C GLN A 120 -13.39 -8.31 -8.08
N GLU A 121 -12.41 -8.66 -7.26
CA GLU A 121 -11.97 -10.05 -7.13
C GLU A 121 -12.85 -10.87 -6.15
N ASN A 122 -13.42 -10.25 -5.11
CA ASN A 122 -14.23 -10.97 -4.10
C ASN A 122 -15.75 -10.90 -4.33
N LYS A 123 -16.28 -9.81 -4.88
CA LYS A 123 -17.73 -9.64 -5.10
C LYS A 123 -18.18 -10.11 -6.49
N TYR A 124 -17.27 -10.04 -7.47
CA TYR A 124 -17.51 -10.52 -8.84
C TYR A 124 -16.47 -11.58 -9.25
N PRO A 125 -16.35 -12.69 -8.48
CA PRO A 125 -15.39 -13.73 -8.79
C PRO A 125 -15.68 -14.28 -10.20
N LYS A 126 -14.64 -14.30 -11.04
CA LYS A 126 -14.70 -14.85 -12.40
C LYS A 126 -14.69 -16.36 -12.41
#